data_AF-A0A925JP13-F1
#
_entry.id   AF-A0A925JP13-F1
#
_cell.length_a   1.000
_cell.length_b   1.000
_cell.length_c   1.000
_cell.angle_alpha   90.00
_cell.angle_beta   90.00
_cell.angle_gamma   90.00
#
_symmetry.space_group_name_H-M   'P 1'
#
loop_
_entity.id
_entity.type
_entity.pdbx_description
1 polymer ?
#
loop_
_entity_poly.entity_id
_entity_poly.type
_entity_poly.pdbx_seq_one_letter_code
_entity_poly.pdbx_strand_id
1 'polypeptide(L)'
;MCGQSRTSEAIIDWAKKGEGRSIVSLLWHWNAPTDLINQAPDKLWWRGFYTDATTFDLAAVLADKNGERYQRILRDIDAIAWQLKKFQAADVPVLWRPLHEAPGGWFWWGAKGSGPFKELWRILYDRLTNHHSLHNLIWVYAGTAVINPDWYPGDQYVDAVGLDVYAEATANMSGNWANAQAQFDGKKLVTLSETGNLPNADKIRGFGTWWSSFSVWTGTDWIRKQPLDRLNALYADPDVITRDELPNWRPTVTLKVQYQDGDNGRVANHHVKPSLMLVNEGPAAVPYGELTVRYWRTAENYAGINAWIDYARKSVATR
;
A
#
# COMPACT_ATOMS: atom_id res chain seq x y z
N MET A 1 -10.06 6.55 9.37
CA MET A 1 -11.52 6.27 9.37
C MET A 1 -11.79 5.07 8.46
N CYS A 2 -11.92 3.87 9.03
CA CYS A 2 -12.38 2.69 8.29
C CYS A 2 -13.92 2.68 8.17
N GLY A 3 -14.52 1.84 7.34
CA GLY A 3 -15.95 1.44 7.40
C GLY A 3 -17.06 2.45 7.06
N GLN A 4 -16.77 3.51 6.30
CA GLN A 4 -17.77 4.04 5.36
C GLN A 4 -17.34 3.60 3.97
N SER A 5 -18.24 3.00 3.17
CA SER A 5 -17.97 2.77 1.75
C SER A 5 -17.72 4.14 1.11
N ARG A 6 -16.44 4.47 0.93
CA ARG A 6 -16.00 5.68 0.27
C ARG A 6 -15.41 5.25 -1.05
N THR A 7 -15.83 5.94 -2.10
CA THR A 7 -15.25 5.74 -3.42
C THR A 7 -13.79 6.16 -3.40
N SER A 8 -13.00 5.63 -4.34
CA SER A 8 -11.60 6.02 -4.53
C SER A 8 -11.45 7.55 -4.65
N GLU A 9 -12.39 8.20 -5.34
CA GLU A 9 -12.45 9.65 -5.53
C GLU A 9 -12.58 10.40 -4.19
N ALA A 10 -13.49 9.96 -3.30
CA ALA A 10 -13.66 10.61 -2.01
C ALA A 10 -12.42 10.47 -1.11
N ILE A 11 -11.65 9.39 -1.25
CA ILE A 11 -10.40 9.16 -0.52
C ILE A 11 -9.27 9.99 -1.13
N ILE A 12 -9.22 10.13 -2.46
CA ILE A 12 -8.29 11.04 -3.14
C ILE A 12 -8.55 12.50 -2.74
N ASP A 13 -9.81 12.91 -2.64
CA ASP A 13 -10.17 14.24 -2.16
C ASP A 13 -9.76 14.45 -0.69
N TRP A 14 -9.81 13.38 0.13
CA TRP A 14 -9.24 13.42 1.46
C TRP A 14 -7.72 13.61 1.45
N ALA A 15 -7.01 12.87 0.60
CA ALA A 15 -5.56 12.96 0.45
C ALA A 15 -5.10 14.39 0.10
N LYS A 16 -5.89 15.10 -0.71
CA LYS A 16 -5.65 16.50 -1.11
C LYS A 16 -5.85 17.53 0.01
N LYS A 17 -6.53 17.17 1.11
CA LYS A 17 -6.70 18.09 2.25
C LYS A 17 -5.39 18.28 3.01
N GLY A 18 -5.27 19.40 3.71
CA GLY A 18 -4.03 19.76 4.41
C GLY A 18 -2.89 19.98 3.41
N GLU A 19 -3.15 20.71 2.32
CA GLU A 19 -2.18 20.98 1.24
C GLU A 19 -1.59 19.71 0.60
N GLY A 20 -2.39 18.64 0.48
CA GLY A 20 -1.94 17.36 -0.08
C GLY A 20 -1.11 16.49 0.86
N ARG A 21 -1.01 16.87 2.15
CA ARG A 21 -0.19 16.18 3.16
C ARG A 21 -0.93 15.07 3.90
N SER A 22 -2.19 14.80 3.61
CA SER A 22 -2.93 13.74 4.31
C SER A 22 -2.44 12.35 3.91
N ILE A 23 -2.18 11.48 4.89
CA ILE A 23 -1.74 10.09 4.66
C ILE A 23 -2.95 9.19 4.42
N VAL A 24 -2.85 8.29 3.44
CA VAL A 24 -3.88 7.31 3.09
C VAL A 24 -3.41 5.90 3.41
N SER A 25 -4.22 5.16 4.18
CA SER A 25 -4.09 3.72 4.34
C SER A 25 -5.36 3.03 3.87
N LEU A 26 -5.22 1.94 3.11
CA LEU A 26 -6.31 1.12 2.60
C LEU A 26 -6.09 -0.33 3.00
N LEU A 27 -7.18 -0.97 3.41
CA LEU A 27 -7.26 -2.42 3.64
C LEU A 27 -8.35 -3.00 2.74
N TRP A 28 -8.33 -4.32 2.56
CA TRP A 28 -9.30 -5.01 1.71
C TRP A 28 -9.91 -6.21 2.40
N HIS A 29 -11.16 -6.06 2.83
CA HIS A 29 -12.03 -7.19 3.17
C HIS A 29 -12.47 -7.87 1.86
N TRP A 30 -11.64 -8.78 1.36
CA TRP A 30 -11.85 -9.46 0.09
C TRP A 30 -12.91 -10.55 0.23
N ASN A 31 -14.13 -10.33 -0.27
CA ASN A 31 -15.10 -11.41 -0.38
C ASN A 31 -14.58 -12.51 -1.30
N ALA A 32 -14.70 -13.77 -0.92
CA ALA A 32 -14.24 -14.88 -1.74
C ALA A 32 -14.83 -14.80 -3.17
N PRO A 33 -14.02 -15.02 -4.23
CA PRO A 33 -14.48 -14.80 -5.61
C PRO A 33 -15.62 -15.74 -6.06
N THR A 34 -15.72 -16.91 -5.43
CA THR A 34 -16.72 -17.96 -5.66
C THR A 34 -17.08 -18.65 -4.34
N ASP A 35 -18.00 -19.62 -4.41
CA ASP A 35 -18.26 -20.55 -3.31
C ASP A 35 -18.78 -19.85 -2.03
N LEU A 36 -19.53 -18.77 -2.19
CA LEU A 36 -20.22 -18.10 -1.08
C LEU A 36 -21.42 -18.95 -0.63
N ILE A 37 -21.57 -19.12 0.69
CA ILE A 37 -22.70 -19.87 1.26
C ILE A 37 -24.02 -19.09 1.07
N ASN A 38 -23.96 -17.76 1.28
CA ASN A 38 -25.08 -16.83 1.09
C ASN A 38 -26.41 -17.29 1.73
N GLN A 39 -26.36 -17.66 3.02
CA GLN A 39 -27.52 -18.15 3.78
C GLN A 39 -27.76 -17.28 5.01
N ALA A 40 -29.03 -16.92 5.26
CA ALA A 40 -29.43 -16.22 6.48
C ALA A 40 -29.43 -17.16 7.70
N PRO A 41 -29.22 -16.64 8.93
CA PRO A 41 -29.04 -15.22 9.26
C PRO A 41 -27.59 -14.72 9.19
N ASP A 42 -26.60 -15.62 9.22
CA ASP A 42 -25.23 -15.33 9.61
C ASP A 42 -24.17 -15.62 8.53
N LYS A 43 -24.57 -16.08 7.34
CA LYS A 43 -23.66 -16.43 6.22
C LYS A 43 -24.05 -15.74 4.91
N LEU A 44 -24.63 -14.55 5.00
CA LEU A 44 -25.02 -13.74 3.85
C LEU A 44 -23.79 -13.33 3.01
N TRP A 45 -23.97 -13.10 1.71
CA TRP A 45 -22.88 -12.84 0.76
C TRP A 45 -21.94 -11.70 1.15
N TRP A 46 -22.43 -10.67 1.85
CA TRP A 46 -21.61 -9.53 2.29
C TRP A 46 -20.64 -9.89 3.43
N ARG A 47 -20.75 -11.10 3.99
CA ARG A 47 -19.78 -11.71 4.92
C ARG A 47 -18.76 -12.62 4.22
N GLY A 48 -18.78 -12.70 2.89
CA GLY A 48 -18.00 -13.67 2.10
C GLY A 48 -16.47 -13.59 2.26
N PHE A 49 -15.94 -12.61 2.98
CA PHE A 49 -14.54 -12.56 3.39
C PHE A 49 -14.23 -13.49 4.57
N TYR A 50 -15.23 -13.82 5.40
CA TYR A 50 -15.07 -14.75 6.52
C TYR A 50 -15.07 -16.21 6.04
N THR A 51 -14.20 -17.01 6.66
CA THR A 51 -14.07 -18.46 6.43
C THR A 51 -15.39 -19.20 6.69
N ASP A 52 -16.21 -18.74 7.64
CA ASP A 52 -17.49 -19.39 7.97
C ASP A 52 -18.63 -19.13 6.96
N ALA A 53 -18.43 -18.18 6.04
CA ALA A 53 -19.41 -17.73 5.06
C ALA A 53 -19.09 -18.17 3.61
N THR A 54 -18.02 -18.96 3.42
CA THR A 54 -17.60 -19.48 2.12
C THR A 54 -16.99 -20.88 2.24
N THR A 55 -17.12 -21.70 1.19
CA THR A 55 -16.40 -22.97 1.05
C THR A 55 -15.16 -22.85 0.14
N PHE A 56 -14.73 -21.62 -0.19
CA PHE A 56 -13.58 -21.36 -1.03
C PHE A 56 -12.29 -21.92 -0.43
N ASP A 57 -11.64 -22.83 -1.17
CA ASP A 57 -10.42 -23.50 -0.73
C ASP A 57 -9.19 -22.94 -1.47
N LEU A 58 -8.50 -22.00 -0.83
CA LEU A 58 -7.33 -21.35 -1.43
C LEU A 58 -6.23 -22.36 -1.82
N ALA A 59 -5.98 -23.41 -1.03
CA ALA A 59 -4.93 -24.38 -1.34
C ALA A 59 -5.26 -25.15 -2.61
N ALA A 60 -6.52 -25.60 -2.76
CA ALA A 60 -6.98 -26.28 -3.97
C ALA A 60 -6.94 -25.35 -5.19
N VAL A 61 -7.31 -24.08 -5.03
CA VAL A 61 -7.28 -23.09 -6.12
C VAL A 61 -5.84 -22.78 -6.56
N LEU A 62 -4.88 -22.69 -5.65
CA LEU A 62 -3.47 -22.47 -6.00
C LEU A 62 -2.81 -23.69 -6.63
N ALA A 63 -3.32 -24.90 -6.34
CA ALA A 63 -2.86 -26.14 -6.98
C ALA A 63 -3.27 -26.23 -8.46
N ASP A 64 -4.35 -25.53 -8.88
CA ASP A 64 -4.81 -25.46 -10.27
C ASP A 64 -4.85 -24.01 -10.79
N LYS A 65 -3.68 -23.50 -11.18
CA LYS A 65 -3.53 -22.12 -11.68
C LYS A 65 -4.17 -21.87 -13.06
N ASN A 66 -4.55 -22.92 -13.76
CA ASN A 66 -5.25 -22.80 -15.05
C ASN A 66 -6.78 -22.86 -14.87
N GLY A 67 -7.25 -23.30 -13.70
CA GLY A 67 -8.66 -23.43 -13.38
C GLY A 67 -9.39 -22.09 -13.27
N GLU A 68 -10.70 -22.13 -13.52
CA GLU A 68 -11.57 -20.94 -13.49
C GLU A 68 -11.53 -20.21 -12.15
N ARG A 69 -11.39 -20.94 -11.03
CA ARG A 69 -11.33 -20.35 -9.68
C ARG A 69 -10.09 -19.47 -9.50
N TYR A 70 -8.94 -19.90 -10.01
CA TYR A 70 -7.71 -19.10 -9.98
C TYR A 70 -7.86 -17.85 -10.85
N GLN A 71 -8.49 -17.98 -12.03
CA GLN A 71 -8.78 -16.82 -12.88
C GLN A 71 -9.70 -15.80 -12.18
N ARG A 72 -10.59 -16.24 -11.28
CA ARG A 72 -11.43 -15.33 -10.48
C ARG A 72 -10.61 -14.57 -9.42
N ILE A 73 -9.59 -15.19 -8.84
CA ILE A 73 -8.62 -14.48 -7.98
C ILE A 73 -7.96 -13.36 -8.81
N LEU A 74 -7.42 -13.68 -9.98
CA LEU A 74 -6.76 -12.67 -10.83
C LEU A 74 -7.73 -11.56 -11.25
N ARG A 75 -8.98 -11.89 -11.61
CA ARG A 75 -10.02 -10.91 -11.95
C ARG A 75 -10.23 -9.91 -10.81
N ASP A 76 -10.34 -10.38 -9.57
CA ASP A 76 -10.57 -9.50 -8.41
C ASP A 76 -9.34 -8.63 -8.13
N ILE A 77 -8.13 -9.18 -8.28
CA ILE A 77 -6.88 -8.41 -8.19
C ILE A 77 -6.83 -7.32 -9.28
N ASP A 78 -7.21 -7.66 -10.50
CA ASP A 78 -7.24 -6.72 -11.62
C ASP A 78 -8.29 -5.61 -11.37
N ALA A 79 -9.43 -5.94 -10.77
CA ALA A 79 -10.46 -4.98 -10.39
C ALA A 79 -9.98 -3.99 -9.31
N ILE A 80 -9.30 -4.47 -8.25
CA ILE A 80 -8.74 -3.57 -7.23
C ILE A 80 -7.56 -2.76 -7.78
N ALA A 81 -6.76 -3.32 -8.70
CA ALA A 81 -5.69 -2.61 -9.38
C ALA A 81 -6.21 -1.36 -10.12
N TRP A 82 -7.37 -1.45 -10.77
CA TRP A 82 -8.00 -0.29 -11.41
C TRP A 82 -8.37 0.82 -10.43
N GLN A 83 -8.75 0.49 -9.20
CA GLN A 83 -8.99 1.50 -8.16
C GLN A 83 -7.67 2.09 -7.67
N LEU A 84 -6.66 1.26 -7.39
CA LEU A 84 -5.33 1.69 -6.95
C LEU A 84 -4.63 2.58 -7.99
N LYS A 85 -4.84 2.33 -9.29
CA LYS A 85 -4.34 3.16 -10.39
C LYS A 85 -4.87 4.60 -10.34
N LYS A 86 -6.08 4.83 -9.80
CA LYS A 86 -6.61 6.19 -9.62
C LYS A 86 -5.78 6.98 -8.60
N PHE A 87 -5.34 6.33 -7.53
CA PHE A 87 -4.46 6.95 -6.54
C PHE A 87 -3.09 7.25 -7.15
N GLN A 88 -2.52 6.32 -7.93
CA GLN A 88 -1.26 6.57 -8.64
C GLN A 88 -1.39 7.75 -9.63
N ALA A 89 -2.46 7.79 -10.41
CA ALA A 89 -2.69 8.87 -11.37
C ALA A 89 -2.92 10.23 -10.70
N ALA A 90 -3.48 10.23 -9.49
CA ALA A 90 -3.65 11.42 -8.66
C ALA A 90 -2.38 11.79 -7.88
N ASP A 91 -1.27 11.06 -8.07
CA ASP A 91 -0.09 11.10 -7.22
C ASP A 91 -0.52 11.01 -5.75
N VAL A 92 -0.95 9.83 -5.31
CA VAL A 92 -1.32 9.57 -3.91
C VAL A 92 -0.70 8.24 -3.51
N PRO A 93 0.32 8.23 -2.63
CA PRO A 93 0.85 6.99 -2.08
C PRO A 93 -0.16 6.37 -1.11
N VAL A 94 -0.20 5.04 -1.07
CA VAL A 94 -1.14 4.26 -0.27
C VAL A 94 -0.37 3.30 0.62
N LEU A 95 -0.59 3.38 1.94
CA LEU A 95 -0.25 2.30 2.86
C LEU A 95 -1.23 1.15 2.60
N TRP A 96 -0.82 0.20 1.75
CA TRP A 96 -1.64 -0.89 1.24
C TRP A 96 -1.52 -2.10 2.15
N ARG A 97 -2.60 -2.42 2.86
CA ARG A 97 -2.66 -3.47 3.88
C ARG A 97 -3.67 -4.57 3.49
N PRO A 98 -3.39 -5.36 2.44
CA PRO A 98 -4.28 -6.44 2.01
C PRO A 98 -4.09 -7.69 2.88
N LEU A 99 -5.03 -8.63 2.78
CA LEU A 99 -4.92 -9.97 3.37
C LEU A 99 -4.55 -9.95 4.87
N HIS A 100 -5.11 -8.99 5.62
CA HIS A 100 -4.79 -8.76 7.03
C HIS A 100 -5.25 -9.91 7.93
N GLU A 101 -4.64 -10.03 9.11
CA GLU A 101 -5.01 -10.99 10.16
C GLU A 101 -5.00 -12.47 9.75
N ALA A 102 -4.26 -12.83 8.70
CA ALA A 102 -4.24 -14.19 8.16
C ALA A 102 -3.97 -15.30 9.20
N PRO A 103 -3.06 -15.13 10.18
CA PRO A 103 -2.84 -16.15 11.22
C PRO A 103 -4.07 -16.48 12.07
N GLY A 104 -5.07 -15.60 12.11
CA GLY A 104 -6.33 -15.83 12.82
C GLY A 104 -7.23 -16.88 12.17
N GLY A 105 -7.07 -17.12 10.86
CA GLY A 105 -7.84 -18.12 10.12
C GLY A 105 -9.32 -17.80 9.91
N TRP A 106 -9.83 -16.70 10.47
CA TRP A 106 -11.23 -16.28 10.31
C TRP A 106 -11.54 -15.66 8.95
N PHE A 107 -10.53 -15.25 8.17
CA PHE A 107 -10.68 -14.86 6.77
C PHE A 107 -10.21 -15.96 5.83
N TRP A 108 -10.86 -16.09 4.66
CA TRP A 108 -10.62 -17.23 3.75
C TRP A 108 -9.16 -17.33 3.28
N TRP A 109 -8.44 -16.21 3.18
CA TRP A 109 -7.02 -16.19 2.80
C TRP A 109 -6.10 -16.79 3.87
N GLY A 110 -6.55 -16.88 5.12
CA GLY A 110 -5.86 -17.53 6.23
C GLY A 110 -6.33 -18.96 6.51
N ALA A 111 -7.43 -19.42 5.91
CA ALA A 111 -8.10 -20.66 6.30
C ALA A 111 -7.31 -21.96 6.00
N LYS A 112 -6.31 -21.90 5.11
CA LYS A 112 -5.56 -23.07 4.62
C LYS A 112 -4.08 -23.06 5.02
N GLY A 113 -3.76 -22.29 6.07
CA GLY A 113 -2.42 -22.21 6.64
C GLY A 113 -1.48 -21.22 5.91
N SER A 114 -0.27 -21.09 6.45
CA SER A 114 0.68 -20.04 6.04
C SER A 114 1.26 -20.23 4.64
N GLY A 115 1.34 -21.47 4.13
CA GLY A 115 1.84 -21.76 2.78
C GLY A 115 1.00 -21.09 1.68
N PRO A 116 -0.29 -21.46 1.54
CA PRO A 116 -1.21 -20.83 0.59
C PRO A 116 -1.33 -19.31 0.77
N PHE A 117 -1.33 -18.83 2.02
CA PHE A 117 -1.34 -17.38 2.30
C PHE A 117 -0.13 -16.66 1.69
N LYS A 118 1.10 -17.14 1.96
CA LYS A 118 2.32 -16.52 1.45
C LYS A 118 2.39 -16.55 -0.07
N GLU A 119 1.88 -17.62 -0.69
CA GLU A 119 1.77 -17.69 -2.16
C GLU A 119 0.78 -16.66 -2.70
N LEU A 120 -0.42 -16.53 -2.10
CA LEU A 120 -1.40 -15.52 -2.49
C LEU A 120 -0.86 -14.09 -2.32
N TRP A 121 -0.15 -13.80 -1.23
CA TRP A 121 0.50 -12.50 -1.02
C TRP A 121 1.45 -12.16 -2.17
N ARG A 122 2.29 -13.12 -2.57
CA ARG A 122 3.26 -12.92 -3.66
C ARG A 122 2.60 -12.79 -5.03
N ILE A 123 1.51 -13.52 -5.27
CA ILE A 123 0.68 -13.34 -6.47
C ILE A 123 0.09 -11.93 -6.51
N LEU A 124 -0.48 -11.46 -5.40
CA LEU A 124 -1.02 -10.11 -5.28
C LEU A 124 0.07 -9.06 -5.52
N TYR A 125 1.24 -9.23 -4.91
CA TYR A 125 2.39 -8.35 -5.10
C TYR A 125 2.83 -8.28 -6.56
N ASP A 126 3.11 -9.43 -7.18
CA ASP A 126 3.57 -9.49 -8.58
C ASP A 126 2.52 -8.91 -9.53
N ARG A 127 1.25 -9.26 -9.33
CA ARG A 127 0.16 -8.78 -10.18
C ARG A 127 -0.04 -7.25 -10.05
N LEU A 128 -0.03 -6.70 -8.84
CA LEU A 128 -0.19 -5.25 -8.64
C LEU A 128 1.06 -4.46 -9.05
N THR A 129 2.23 -4.86 -8.53
CA THR A 129 3.48 -4.10 -8.70
C THR A 129 4.09 -4.30 -10.08
N ASN A 130 4.21 -5.54 -10.56
CA ASN A 130 4.94 -5.83 -11.80
C ASN A 130 4.00 -5.80 -13.01
N HIS A 131 2.87 -6.51 -12.95
CA HIS A 131 1.94 -6.60 -14.09
C HIS A 131 1.12 -5.32 -14.29
N HIS A 132 0.57 -4.74 -13.22
CA HIS A 132 -0.20 -3.48 -13.30
C HIS A 132 0.64 -2.21 -13.17
N SER A 133 1.93 -2.33 -12.88
CA SER A 133 2.87 -1.21 -12.71
C SER A 133 2.40 -0.19 -11.67
N LEU A 134 1.89 -0.68 -10.54
CA LEU A 134 1.57 0.14 -9.37
C LEU A 134 2.83 0.31 -8.51
N HIS A 135 3.33 1.53 -8.44
CA HIS A 135 4.53 1.92 -7.70
C HIS A 135 4.23 2.96 -6.61
N ASN A 136 2.95 3.29 -6.38
CA ASN A 136 2.48 4.15 -5.30
C ASN A 136 2.05 3.37 -4.04
N LEU A 137 2.32 2.06 -3.97
CA LEU A 137 1.90 1.19 -2.87
C LEU A 137 3.08 0.97 -1.91
N ILE A 138 2.84 1.23 -0.62
CA ILE A 138 3.71 0.83 0.49
C ILE A 138 3.04 -0.38 1.14
N TRP A 139 3.66 -1.56 1.04
CA TRP A 139 3.08 -2.84 1.44
C TRP A 139 3.16 -3.04 2.95
N VAL A 140 2.00 -3.13 3.59
CA VAL A 140 1.88 -3.33 5.05
C VAL A 140 1.38 -4.73 5.35
N TYR A 141 2.24 -5.59 5.90
CA TYR A 141 1.83 -6.90 6.41
C TYR A 141 1.25 -6.75 7.81
N ALA A 142 -0.03 -7.07 7.98
CA ALA A 142 -0.69 -7.02 9.28
C ALA A 142 -1.03 -8.41 9.80
N GLY A 143 -0.44 -8.76 10.94
CA GLY A 143 -0.80 -9.95 11.71
C GLY A 143 -2.05 -9.70 12.57
N THR A 144 -2.32 -10.63 13.48
CA THR A 144 -3.28 -10.42 14.56
C THR A 144 -2.63 -9.58 15.67
N ALA A 145 -2.96 -9.81 16.95
CA ALA A 145 -2.27 -9.15 18.06
C ALA A 145 -0.80 -9.58 18.23
N VAL A 146 -0.32 -10.58 17.46
CA VAL A 146 1.06 -11.09 17.49
C VAL A 146 1.55 -11.32 16.05
N ILE A 147 2.80 -10.97 15.78
CA ILE A 147 3.51 -11.37 14.57
C ILE A 147 3.93 -12.83 14.70
N ASN A 148 3.34 -13.68 13.87
CA ASN A 148 3.79 -15.04 13.65
C ASN A 148 4.72 -15.08 12.42
N PRO A 149 6.02 -15.40 12.58
CA PRO A 149 6.98 -15.41 11.46
C PRO A 149 6.67 -16.48 10.39
N ASP A 150 5.96 -17.56 10.72
CA ASP A 150 5.61 -18.60 9.75
C ASP A 150 4.74 -18.06 8.60
N TRP A 151 4.00 -17.00 8.89
CA TRP A 151 3.08 -16.32 7.97
C TRP A 151 3.75 -15.17 7.21
N TYR A 152 4.96 -14.74 7.61
CA TYR A 152 5.60 -13.59 6.99
C TYR A 152 5.94 -13.85 5.50
N PRO A 153 5.46 -13.02 4.56
CA PRO A 153 5.69 -13.23 3.12
C PRO A 153 7.16 -13.11 2.68
N GLY A 154 7.97 -12.36 3.44
CA GLY A 154 9.39 -12.12 3.22
C GLY A 154 9.71 -10.64 2.97
N ASP A 155 10.94 -10.22 3.31
CA ASP A 155 11.37 -8.81 3.33
C ASP A 155 11.24 -8.06 2.01
N GLN A 156 11.30 -8.77 0.88
CA GLN A 156 11.17 -8.22 -0.47
C GLN A 156 9.73 -7.87 -0.87
N TYR A 157 8.73 -8.27 -0.07
CA TYR A 157 7.31 -8.10 -0.37
C TYR A 157 6.57 -7.25 0.67
N VAL A 158 7.29 -6.69 1.64
CA VAL A 158 6.73 -5.98 2.80
C VAL A 158 7.60 -4.78 3.13
N ASP A 159 7.00 -3.60 3.27
CA ASP A 159 7.69 -2.35 3.61
C ASP A 159 7.53 -2.02 5.11
N ALA A 160 6.35 -2.27 5.67
CA ALA A 160 6.03 -2.05 7.08
C ALA A 160 5.15 -3.17 7.64
N VAL A 161 5.04 -3.25 8.96
CA VAL A 161 4.24 -4.27 9.64
C VAL A 161 3.20 -3.67 10.55
N GLY A 162 2.08 -4.37 10.69
CA GLY A 162 0.93 -3.98 11.49
C GLY A 162 0.54 -5.06 12.48
N LEU A 163 0.03 -4.62 13.62
CA LEU A 163 -0.62 -5.45 14.62
C LEU A 163 -2.05 -4.93 14.82
N ASP A 164 -3.02 -5.83 14.71
CA ASP A 164 -4.43 -5.55 14.97
C ASP A 164 -4.74 -5.99 16.41
N VAL A 165 -4.86 -5.03 17.32
CA VAL A 165 -4.93 -5.27 18.78
C VAL A 165 -6.23 -4.73 19.36
N TYR A 166 -7.18 -5.63 19.57
CA TYR A 166 -8.44 -5.36 20.27
C TYR A 166 -8.32 -5.78 21.73
N ALA A 167 -7.72 -4.90 22.53
CA ALA A 167 -7.52 -5.09 23.97
C ALA A 167 -8.37 -4.12 24.80
N GLU A 168 -8.47 -4.40 26.11
CA GLU A 168 -9.08 -3.50 27.08
C GLU A 168 -8.48 -2.09 27.03
N ALA A 169 -9.28 -1.06 27.34
CA ALA A 169 -8.86 0.35 27.23
C ALA A 169 -7.67 0.74 28.14
N THR A 170 -7.29 -0.13 29.08
CA THR A 170 -6.14 0.02 29.97
C THR A 170 -4.96 -0.85 29.59
N ALA A 171 -4.98 -1.56 28.46
CA ALA A 171 -3.81 -2.32 28.00
C ALA A 171 -2.64 -1.37 27.66
N ASN A 172 -1.40 -1.77 27.95
CA ASN A 172 -0.20 -1.05 27.53
C ASN A 172 0.29 -1.48 26.13
N MET A 173 -0.18 -2.63 25.64
CA MET A 173 0.20 -3.25 24.37
C MET A 173 1.72 -3.44 24.17
N SER A 174 2.51 -3.41 25.25
CA SER A 174 3.97 -3.45 25.16
C SER A 174 4.50 -4.81 24.72
N GLY A 175 3.88 -5.89 25.18
CA GLY A 175 4.20 -7.24 24.72
C GLY A 175 3.93 -7.43 23.22
N ASN A 176 2.87 -6.82 22.69
CA ASN A 176 2.54 -6.87 21.27
C ASN A 176 3.63 -6.16 20.45
N TRP A 177 4.00 -4.94 20.84
CA TRP A 177 5.06 -4.18 20.19
C TRP A 177 6.43 -4.88 20.28
N ALA A 178 6.79 -5.38 21.46
CA ALA A 178 8.04 -6.10 21.68
C ALA A 178 8.12 -7.39 20.85
N ASN A 179 6.99 -8.08 20.63
CA ASN A 179 6.93 -9.22 19.73
C ASN A 179 7.27 -8.81 18.28
N ALA A 180 6.69 -7.74 17.75
CA ALA A 180 7.05 -7.26 16.41
C ALA A 180 8.53 -6.84 16.33
N GLN A 181 9.02 -6.13 17.35
CA GLN A 181 10.43 -5.72 17.41
C GLN A 181 11.38 -6.90 17.47
N ALA A 182 11.05 -7.97 18.19
CA ALA A 182 11.87 -9.18 18.21
C ALA A 182 11.98 -9.87 16.85
N GLN A 183 10.97 -9.70 15.98
CA GLN A 183 10.99 -10.30 14.63
C GLN A 183 11.75 -9.45 13.62
N PHE A 184 11.63 -8.13 13.70
CA PHE A 184 12.13 -7.24 12.65
C PHE A 184 13.32 -6.39 13.07
N ASP A 185 13.62 -6.28 14.37
CA ASP A 185 14.78 -5.58 14.93
C ASP A 185 14.97 -4.17 14.35
N GLY A 186 13.88 -3.40 14.30
CA GLY A 186 13.87 -2.04 13.74
C GLY A 186 14.01 -1.94 12.21
N LYS A 187 14.15 -3.05 11.47
CA LYS A 187 14.26 -3.04 10.00
C LYS A 187 12.93 -2.74 9.29
N LYS A 188 11.81 -2.89 9.99
CA LYS A 188 10.45 -2.58 9.50
C LYS A 188 9.75 -1.68 10.51
N LEU A 189 9.06 -0.65 10.02
CA LEU A 189 8.20 0.17 10.88
C LEU A 189 7.04 -0.68 11.43
N VAL A 190 6.74 -0.50 12.71
CA VAL A 190 5.65 -1.20 13.40
C VAL A 190 4.47 -0.25 13.61
N THR A 191 3.28 -0.65 13.16
CA THR A 191 2.03 0.13 13.26
C THR A 191 1.01 -0.59 14.15
N LEU A 192 0.20 0.18 14.88
CA LEU A 192 -1.02 -0.31 15.51
C LEU A 192 -2.14 -0.21 14.46
N SER A 193 -2.11 -1.11 13.47
CA SER A 193 -2.88 -0.99 12.23
C SER A 193 -4.39 -1.06 12.43
N GLU A 194 -4.85 -1.76 13.47
CA GLU A 194 -6.20 -1.65 14.01
C GLU A 194 -6.17 -1.73 15.54
N THR A 195 -7.08 -1.00 16.18
CA THR A 195 -7.34 -1.18 17.61
C THR A 195 -8.77 -0.81 17.97
N GLY A 196 -9.29 -1.43 19.03
CA GLY A 196 -10.61 -1.10 19.56
C GLY A 196 -10.63 0.15 20.44
N ASN A 197 -9.51 0.49 21.07
CA ASN A 197 -9.42 1.58 22.04
C ASN A 197 -8.27 2.53 21.71
N LEU A 198 -8.36 3.76 22.20
CA LEU A 198 -7.29 4.73 22.05
C LEU A 198 -6.00 4.24 22.71
N PRO A 199 -4.82 4.34 22.05
CA PRO A 199 -3.56 4.12 22.72
C PRO A 199 -3.38 5.14 23.86
N ASN A 200 -2.64 4.77 24.89
CA ASN A 200 -2.36 5.64 26.03
C ASN A 200 -0.92 6.17 25.92
N ALA A 201 -0.77 7.48 25.74
CA ALA A 201 0.53 8.13 25.53
C ALA A 201 1.50 7.91 26.69
N ASP A 202 1.03 7.97 27.95
CA ASP A 202 1.89 7.74 29.13
C ASP A 202 2.43 6.29 29.17
N LYS A 203 1.61 5.32 28.76
CA LYS A 203 2.06 3.93 28.62
C LYS A 203 3.02 3.77 27.47
N ILE A 204 2.78 4.45 26.35
CA ILE A 204 3.72 4.45 25.22
C ILE A 204 5.09 4.96 25.66
N ARG A 205 5.16 6.11 26.34
CA ARG A 205 6.39 6.66 26.90
C ARG A 205 7.02 5.73 27.93
N GLY A 206 6.23 5.30 28.91
CA GLY A 206 6.72 4.51 30.04
C GLY A 206 7.27 3.14 29.67
N PHE A 207 6.74 2.51 28.61
CA PHE A 207 7.21 1.22 28.10
C PHE A 207 8.07 1.34 26.84
N GLY A 208 8.25 2.54 26.27
CA GLY A 208 8.99 2.76 25.02
C GLY A 208 8.33 2.13 23.78
N THR A 209 6.99 2.02 23.76
CA THR A 209 6.24 1.29 22.72
C THR A 209 5.81 2.22 21.59
N TRP A 210 6.80 2.75 20.87
CA TRP A 210 6.61 3.76 19.84
C TRP A 210 6.01 3.15 18.56
N TRP A 211 4.69 3.04 18.53
CA TRP A 211 3.93 2.75 17.32
C TRP A 211 4.09 3.88 16.31
N SER A 212 4.44 3.56 15.07
CA SER A 212 4.60 4.58 14.01
C SER A 212 3.29 5.24 13.58
N SER A 213 2.16 4.55 13.79
CA SER A 213 0.81 5.09 13.64
C SER A 213 -0.19 4.21 14.40
N PHE A 214 -1.41 4.71 14.60
CA PHE A 214 -2.54 3.94 15.12
C PHE A 214 -3.83 4.21 14.33
N SER A 215 -4.71 3.22 14.25
CA SER A 215 -6.04 3.39 13.67
C SER A 215 -7.11 2.70 14.52
N VAL A 216 -7.90 3.50 15.24
CA VAL A 216 -9.07 2.98 15.97
C VAL A 216 -10.14 2.55 14.97
N TRP A 217 -10.72 1.38 15.17
CA TRP A 217 -11.78 0.88 14.30
C TRP A 217 -13.00 1.80 14.31
N THR A 218 -13.77 1.72 13.24
CA THR A 218 -14.89 2.63 13.00
C THR A 218 -16.18 2.18 13.67
N GLY A 219 -17.23 2.99 13.55
CA GLY A 219 -18.57 2.63 14.00
C GLY A 219 -18.86 2.99 15.45
N THR A 220 -20.05 2.57 15.91
CA THR A 220 -20.60 2.90 17.23
C THR A 220 -19.87 2.22 18.37
N ASP A 221 -19.26 1.06 18.11
CA ASP A 221 -18.71 0.21 19.16
C ASP A 221 -17.26 0.55 19.51
N TRP A 222 -16.59 1.34 18.65
CA TRP A 222 -15.15 1.62 18.73
C TRP A 222 -14.89 3.12 18.82
N ILE A 223 -14.51 3.79 17.71
CA ILE A 223 -14.14 5.21 17.74
C ILE A 223 -15.25 6.12 18.30
N ARG A 224 -16.53 5.85 18.02
CA ARG A 224 -17.65 6.68 18.52
C ARG A 224 -18.00 6.44 19.99
N LYS A 225 -17.48 5.37 20.60
CA LYS A 225 -17.64 5.05 22.01
C LYS A 225 -16.53 5.67 22.88
N GLN A 226 -15.43 6.11 22.26
CA GLN A 226 -14.30 6.65 23.01
C GLN A 226 -14.70 7.93 23.77
N PRO A 227 -14.34 8.07 25.06
CA PRO A 227 -14.63 9.28 25.83
C PRO A 227 -13.99 10.52 25.18
N LEU A 228 -14.74 11.62 25.09
CA LEU A 228 -14.30 12.84 24.42
C LEU A 228 -13.08 13.49 25.11
N ASP A 229 -13.03 13.44 26.44
CA ASP A 229 -11.88 13.88 27.23
C ASP A 229 -10.61 13.10 26.87
N ARG A 230 -10.72 11.78 26.68
CA ARG A 230 -9.59 10.95 26.25
C ARG A 230 -9.18 11.19 24.80
N LEU A 231 -10.14 11.39 23.90
CA LEU A 231 -9.86 11.78 22.52
C LEU A 231 -9.08 13.10 22.48
N ASN A 232 -9.58 14.12 23.18
CA ASN A 232 -8.95 15.43 23.26
C ASN A 232 -7.56 15.35 23.87
N ALA A 233 -7.40 14.59 24.96
CA ALA A 233 -6.10 14.40 25.60
C ALA A 233 -5.10 13.71 24.67
N LEU A 234 -5.50 12.65 23.95
CA LEU A 234 -4.60 11.95 23.03
C LEU A 234 -4.23 12.83 21.83
N TYR A 235 -5.19 13.50 21.20
CA TYR A 235 -4.92 14.31 20.00
C TYR A 235 -4.28 15.68 20.30
N ALA A 236 -4.21 16.09 21.57
CA ALA A 236 -3.43 17.25 22.02
C ALA A 236 -2.07 16.85 22.63
N ASP A 237 -1.77 15.55 22.71
CA ASP A 237 -0.51 15.06 23.25
C ASP A 237 0.63 15.33 22.24
N PRO A 238 1.78 15.89 22.68
CA PRO A 238 2.85 16.32 21.79
C PRO A 238 3.55 15.19 21.01
N ASP A 239 3.36 13.92 21.42
CA ASP A 239 3.91 12.76 20.69
C ASP A 239 2.93 12.21 19.64
N VAL A 240 1.76 12.82 19.48
CA VAL A 240 0.74 12.42 18.50
C VAL A 240 0.66 13.44 17.38
N ILE A 241 1.16 13.06 16.20
CA ILE A 241 1.10 13.92 15.02
C ILE A 241 -0.32 13.90 14.43
N THR A 242 -0.95 15.06 14.42
CA THR A 242 -2.22 15.31 13.75
C THR A 242 -2.02 15.78 12.30
N ARG A 243 -3.09 15.84 11.53
CA ARG A 243 -3.00 16.15 10.09
C ARG A 243 -2.41 17.53 9.82
N ASP A 244 -2.76 18.54 10.62
CA ASP A 244 -2.26 19.91 10.48
C ASP A 244 -0.78 20.06 10.86
N GLU A 245 -0.25 19.11 11.64
CA GLU A 245 1.15 19.05 12.05
C GLU A 245 2.04 18.23 11.10
N LEU A 246 1.45 17.56 10.11
CA LEU A 246 2.23 16.77 9.15
C LEU A 246 3.24 17.66 8.41
N PRO A 247 4.53 17.27 8.35
CA PRO A 247 5.54 18.04 7.64
C PRO A 247 5.24 18.07 6.14
N ASN A 248 5.94 18.90 5.37
CA ASN A 248 5.89 18.82 3.92
C ASN A 248 6.65 17.57 3.44
N TRP A 249 6.03 16.41 3.58
CA TRP A 249 6.56 15.11 3.16
C TRP A 249 6.31 14.81 1.66
N ARG A 250 5.62 15.72 0.96
CA ARG A 250 5.32 15.65 -0.48
C ARG A 250 5.65 16.97 -1.17
N PRO A 251 6.93 17.37 -1.18
CA PRO A 251 7.28 18.62 -1.82
C PRO A 251 6.95 18.54 -3.31
N THR A 252 6.36 19.59 -3.86
CA THR A 252 6.04 19.64 -5.29
C THR A 252 7.33 19.56 -6.10
N VAL A 253 7.47 18.48 -6.87
CA VAL A 253 8.56 18.31 -7.84
C VAL A 253 8.05 18.77 -9.20
N THR A 254 8.67 19.79 -9.77
CA THR A 254 8.36 20.28 -11.11
C THR A 254 9.57 20.06 -11.99
N LEU A 255 9.54 19.00 -12.79
CA LEU A 255 10.59 18.68 -13.74
C LEU A 255 10.12 19.00 -15.16
N LYS A 256 11.01 19.63 -15.93
CA LYS A 256 10.81 19.92 -17.35
C LYS A 256 11.92 19.29 -18.17
N VAL A 257 11.55 18.58 -19.21
CA VAL A 257 12.52 18.10 -20.21
C VAL A 257 12.66 19.19 -21.28
N GLN A 258 13.84 19.78 -21.37
CA GLN A 258 14.25 20.56 -22.52
C GLN A 258 14.93 19.63 -23.53
N TYR A 259 14.72 19.90 -24.82
CA TYR A 259 15.30 19.09 -25.88
C TYR A 259 15.84 19.98 -27.01
N GLN A 260 16.85 19.47 -27.69
CA GLN A 260 17.39 20.05 -28.91
C GLN A 260 17.70 18.94 -29.91
N ASP A 261 17.48 19.21 -31.19
CA ASP A 261 18.02 18.37 -32.25
C ASP A 261 19.54 18.54 -32.32
N GLY A 262 20.26 17.55 -31.79
CA GLY A 262 21.72 17.49 -31.81
C GLY A 262 22.30 17.09 -33.17
N ASP A 263 21.47 16.84 -34.18
CA ASP A 263 21.91 16.69 -35.56
C ASP A 263 21.82 17.99 -36.38
N ASN A 264 21.44 19.10 -35.72
CA ASN A 264 21.41 20.45 -36.27
C ASN A 264 20.56 20.59 -37.55
N GLY A 265 19.39 19.96 -37.58
CA GLY A 265 18.42 20.07 -38.67
C GLY A 265 18.78 19.27 -39.94
N ARG A 266 19.75 18.35 -39.87
CA ARG A 266 20.17 17.54 -41.01
C ARG A 266 19.20 16.39 -41.28
N VAL A 267 18.15 16.67 -42.04
CA VAL A 267 17.09 15.70 -42.36
C VAL A 267 17.45 14.61 -43.37
N ALA A 268 18.61 14.70 -44.02
CA ALA A 268 19.01 13.82 -45.14
C ALA A 268 19.90 12.64 -44.74
N ASN A 269 20.20 12.48 -43.45
CA ASN A 269 20.99 11.35 -42.96
C ASN A 269 20.11 10.39 -42.13
N HIS A 270 20.69 9.27 -41.72
CA HIS A 270 19.98 8.24 -40.93
C HIS A 270 20.31 8.33 -39.43
N HIS A 271 20.65 9.52 -38.92
CA HIS A 271 20.99 9.72 -37.52
C HIS A 271 19.88 10.46 -36.77
N VAL A 272 19.56 9.98 -35.56
CA VAL A 272 18.68 10.67 -34.62
C VAL A 272 19.52 11.01 -33.40
N LYS A 273 19.75 12.30 -33.13
CA LYS A 273 20.64 12.75 -32.05
C LYS A 273 19.94 13.72 -31.09
N PRO A 274 18.99 13.26 -30.26
CA PRO A 274 18.34 14.15 -29.32
C PRO A 274 19.32 14.54 -28.20
N SER A 275 19.51 15.83 -27.98
CA SER A 275 20.10 16.33 -26.74
C SER A 275 18.97 16.63 -25.77
N LEU A 276 18.98 16.02 -24.59
CA LEU A 276 17.97 16.19 -23.55
C LEU A 276 18.60 16.80 -22.30
N MET A 277 17.94 17.78 -21.72
CA MET A 277 18.29 18.34 -20.42
C MET A 277 17.07 18.29 -19.52
N LEU A 278 17.22 17.65 -18.36
CA LEU A 278 16.20 17.70 -17.32
C LEU A 278 16.43 18.94 -16.46
N VAL A 279 15.44 19.81 -16.40
CA VAL A 279 15.45 21.03 -15.59
C VAL A 279 14.50 20.83 -14.43
N ASN A 280 15.01 21.05 -13.22
CA ASN A 280 14.17 21.17 -12.04
C ASN A 280 13.70 22.62 -11.90
N GLU A 281 12.44 22.86 -12.20
CA GLU A 281 11.77 24.15 -12.02
C GLU A 281 11.06 24.24 -10.65
N GLY A 282 11.10 23.15 -9.88
CA GLY A 282 10.50 23.07 -8.54
C GLY A 282 11.45 23.52 -7.44
N PRO A 283 10.92 23.84 -6.24
CA PRO A 283 11.72 24.25 -5.08
C PRO A 283 12.46 23.09 -4.41
N ALA A 284 12.17 21.84 -4.80
CA ALA A 284 12.65 20.63 -4.13
C ALA A 284 13.74 19.95 -4.94
N ALA A 285 14.87 19.59 -4.30
CA ALA A 285 15.91 18.81 -4.95
C ALA A 285 15.39 17.42 -5.35
N VAL A 286 15.83 16.91 -6.51
CA VAL A 286 15.45 15.59 -7.02
C VAL A 286 16.70 14.71 -7.13
N PRO A 287 16.79 13.58 -6.41
CA PRO A 287 17.91 12.67 -6.52
C PRO A 287 18.00 12.05 -7.93
N TYR A 288 19.16 12.16 -8.58
CA TYR A 288 19.37 11.56 -9.91
C TYR A 288 19.20 10.04 -9.96
N GLY A 289 19.31 9.35 -8.82
CA GLY A 289 19.09 7.91 -8.70
C GLY A 289 17.62 7.49 -8.85
N GLU A 290 16.70 8.42 -8.60
CA GLU A 290 15.25 8.16 -8.59
C GLU A 290 14.58 8.48 -9.94
N LEU A 291 15.32 9.14 -10.85
CA LEU A 291 14.81 9.51 -12.16
C LEU A 291 14.79 8.32 -13.11
N THR A 292 13.62 8.07 -13.70
CA THR A 292 13.45 7.17 -14.84
C THR A 292 13.03 7.97 -16.07
N VAL A 293 13.69 7.73 -17.21
CA VAL A 293 13.36 8.37 -18.49
C VAL A 293 12.79 7.30 -19.41
N ARG A 294 11.56 7.50 -19.89
CA ARG A 294 10.93 6.70 -20.93
C ARG A 294 10.79 7.55 -22.18
N TYR A 295 11.26 7.05 -23.32
CA TYR A 295 11.11 7.69 -24.62
C TYR A 295 10.59 6.67 -25.64
N TRP A 296 9.97 7.17 -26.70
CA TRP A 296 9.56 6.37 -27.85
C TRP A 296 9.87 7.14 -29.13
N ARG A 297 10.04 6.40 -30.23
CA ARG A 297 10.19 6.96 -31.58
C ARG A 297 9.07 6.41 -32.46
N THR A 298 8.59 7.22 -33.38
CA THR A 298 7.60 6.80 -34.38
C THR A 298 8.28 6.80 -35.75
N ALA A 299 8.16 5.71 -36.50
CA ALA A 299 8.64 5.66 -37.88
C ALA A 299 7.73 6.51 -38.75
N GLU A 300 8.30 7.34 -39.62
CA GLU A 300 7.51 7.90 -40.72
C GLU A 300 7.14 6.77 -41.70
N ASN A 301 5.92 6.80 -42.22
CA ASN A 301 5.42 5.88 -43.25
C ASN A 301 5.45 4.38 -42.92
N TYR A 302 5.42 4.00 -41.63
CA TYR A 302 5.37 2.60 -41.18
C TYR A 302 6.52 1.70 -41.68
N ALA A 303 7.64 2.30 -42.10
CA ALA A 303 8.83 1.54 -42.48
C ALA A 303 9.44 0.86 -41.25
N GLY A 304 9.91 -0.39 -41.41
CA GLY A 304 10.60 -1.11 -40.34
C GLY A 304 11.86 -0.36 -39.92
N ILE A 305 11.95 0.05 -38.65
CA ILE A 305 13.14 0.73 -38.12
C ILE A 305 14.18 -0.33 -37.71
N ASN A 306 15.28 -0.41 -38.46
CA ASN A 306 16.46 -1.16 -38.04
C ASN A 306 17.47 -0.16 -37.43
N ALA A 307 17.61 -0.15 -36.10
CA ALA A 307 18.44 0.85 -35.44
C ALA A 307 19.07 0.32 -34.16
N TRP A 308 20.28 0.81 -33.90
CA TRP A 308 21.03 0.60 -32.68
C TRP A 308 20.81 1.78 -31.73
N ILE A 309 20.65 1.48 -30.44
CA ILE A 309 20.54 2.49 -29.38
C ILE A 309 21.86 2.47 -28.62
N ASP A 310 22.62 3.56 -28.71
CA ASP A 310 23.71 3.81 -27.78
C ASP A 310 23.16 4.43 -26.49
N TYR A 311 23.71 4.01 -25.36
CA TYR A 311 23.31 4.46 -24.04
C TYR A 311 23.72 5.92 -23.82
N ALA A 312 22.80 6.73 -23.30
CA ALA A 312 23.13 8.05 -22.78
C ALA A 312 24.03 7.90 -21.53
N ARG A 313 25.26 8.41 -21.59
CA ARG A 313 26.13 8.51 -20.43
C ARG A 313 25.48 9.52 -19.47
N LYS A 314 25.27 9.15 -18.20
CA LYS A 314 24.87 10.11 -17.15
C LYS A 314 25.89 11.25 -17.17
N SER A 315 25.47 12.45 -17.58
CA SER A 315 26.32 13.62 -17.45
C SER A 315 26.42 13.98 -15.97
N VAL A 316 27.65 14.20 -15.51
CA VAL A 316 27.90 14.79 -14.20
C VAL A 316 27.58 16.27 -14.37
N ALA A 317 26.43 16.71 -13.87
CA ALA A 317 26.13 18.14 -13.79
C ALA A 317 27.04 18.75 -12.72
N THR A 318 28.17 19.31 -13.12
CA THR A 318 28.92 20.26 -12.32
C THR A 318 28.39 21.67 -12.59
N ARG A 319 27.51 22.14 -11.70
CA ARG A 319 27.60 23.43 -11.01
C ARG A 319 26.38 23.65 -10.12
#